data_AF-A0A2V9KCL1-F1
#
_entry.id   AF-A0A2V9KCL1-F1
#
_cell.length_a   1.000
_cell.length_b   1.000
_cell.length_c   1.000
_cell.angle_alpha   90.00
_cell.angle_beta   90.00
_cell.angle_gamma   90.00
#
_symmetry.space_group_name_H-M   'P 1'
#
loop_
_entity.id
_entity.type
_entity.pdbx_description
1 polymer ?
#
loop_
_entity_poly.entity_id
_entity_poly.type
_entity_poly.pdbx_seq_one_letter_code
_entity_poly.pdbx_strand_id
1 'polypeptide(L)'
;YRRVADSVPNLAATKNTGRSIHEVRGLMRVVPEIQHFFGESQFPVGCLFGECSLLASFAALFPRQTLELFEYGRARQFDKLMPLWTRWLDVIDDFLEPTPPKALIDGAYDKMIVRLSGIDFPLRLLSPYESFPEEVFEAVRKTLNERHPDWMRAEEAAH
;
A
#
# COMPACT_ATOMS: atom_id res chain seq x y z
N TYR A 1 19.46 11.36 -0.24
CA TYR A 1 19.34 11.07 -1.68
C TYR A 1 20.15 11.99 -2.58
N ARG A 2 20.18 13.32 -2.40
CA ARG A 2 20.98 14.26 -3.23
C ARG A 2 22.39 13.77 -3.55
N ARG A 3 23.20 13.50 -2.51
CA ARG A 3 24.56 12.95 -2.67
C ARG A 3 24.62 11.72 -3.59
N VAL A 4 23.64 10.81 -3.48
CA VAL A 4 23.59 9.59 -4.29
C VAL A 4 23.21 9.91 -5.73
N ALA A 5 22.21 10.76 -5.93
CA ALA A 5 21.77 11.23 -7.25
C ALA A 5 22.92 11.86 -8.05
N ASP A 6 23.72 12.70 -7.39
CA ASP A 6 24.85 13.39 -8.02
C ASP A 6 25.98 12.41 -8.42
N SER A 7 26.09 11.27 -7.71
CA SER A 7 27.12 10.25 -7.95
C SER A 7 26.68 9.08 -8.85
N VAL A 8 25.36 8.89 -9.03
CA VAL A 8 24.77 7.75 -9.72
C VAL A 8 23.81 8.29 -10.78
N PRO A 9 24.30 8.59 -12.00
CA PRO A 9 23.52 9.29 -13.01
C PRO A 9 22.32 8.48 -13.54
N ASN A 10 22.30 7.18 -13.31
CA ASN A 10 21.20 6.28 -13.66
C ASN A 10 20.25 5.97 -12.49
N LEU A 11 20.36 6.68 -11.36
CA LEU A 11 19.37 6.58 -10.28
C LEU A 11 18.08 7.27 -10.71
N ALA A 12 17.18 6.50 -11.33
CA ALA A 12 15.93 7.02 -11.89
C ALA A 12 14.79 7.17 -10.86
N ALA A 13 14.80 6.37 -9.79
CA ALA A 13 13.67 6.30 -8.87
C ALA A 13 14.06 5.88 -7.44
N THR A 14 13.17 6.14 -6.49
CA THR A 14 13.24 5.59 -5.12
C THR A 14 11.90 5.01 -4.72
N LYS A 15 11.93 3.96 -3.90
CA LYS A 15 10.75 3.44 -3.17
C LYS A 15 10.91 3.82 -1.71
N ASN A 16 9.90 4.47 -1.13
CA ASN A 16 9.87 4.81 0.29
C ASN A 16 8.48 4.49 0.89
N THR A 17 8.43 3.53 1.80
CA THR A 17 7.23 3.16 2.58
C THR A 17 7.47 3.50 4.05
N GLY A 18 6.41 3.86 4.79
CA GLY A 18 6.50 4.11 6.24
C GLY A 18 7.15 5.43 6.65
N ARG A 19 7.11 6.46 5.80
CA ARG A 19 7.69 7.78 6.08
C ARG A 19 6.67 8.72 6.74
N SER A 20 7.16 9.59 7.60
CA SER A 20 6.41 10.75 8.11
C SER A 20 6.18 11.81 7.03
N ILE A 21 5.22 12.71 7.24
CA ILE A 21 4.95 13.85 6.36
C ILE A 21 6.22 14.70 6.14
N HIS A 22 7.02 14.91 7.19
CA HIS A 22 8.27 15.68 7.10
C HIS A 22 9.31 15.01 6.21
N GLU A 23 9.41 13.68 6.26
CA GLU A 23 10.31 12.92 5.40
C GLU A 23 9.84 12.91 3.95
N VAL A 24 8.53 12.71 3.71
CA VAL A 24 7.94 12.80 2.37
C VAL A 24 8.22 14.18 1.76
N ARG A 25 7.91 15.26 2.48
CA ARG A 25 8.23 16.63 2.05
C ARG A 25 9.73 16.83 1.84
N GLY A 26 10.56 16.22 2.68
CA GLY A 26 12.01 16.27 2.58
C GLY A 26 12.51 15.70 1.26
N LEU A 27 12.02 14.53 0.87
CA LEU A 27 12.35 13.88 -0.41
C LEU A 27 11.94 14.75 -1.59
N MET A 28 10.65 15.13 -1.60
CA MET A 28 10.05 15.96 -2.65
C MET A 28 10.71 17.32 -2.82
N ARG A 29 11.37 17.85 -1.77
CA ARG A 29 12.11 19.12 -1.83
C ARG A 29 13.57 18.96 -2.24
N VAL A 30 14.24 17.91 -1.75
CA VAL A 30 15.71 17.79 -1.85
C VAL A 30 16.14 17.16 -3.17
N VAL A 31 15.33 16.26 -3.73
CA VAL A 31 15.60 15.55 -5.01
C VAL A 31 14.32 15.44 -5.86
N PRO A 32 13.63 16.57 -6.16
CA PRO A 32 12.36 16.55 -6.90
C PRO A 32 12.45 15.94 -8.30
N GLU A 33 13.64 15.89 -8.89
CA GLU A 33 13.86 15.34 -10.23
C GLU A 33 13.88 13.80 -10.27
N ILE A 34 13.93 13.12 -9.12
CA ILE A 34 13.87 11.66 -9.05
C ILE A 34 12.42 11.21 -8.91
N GLN A 35 12.03 10.16 -9.63
CA GLN A 35 10.72 9.56 -9.43
C GLN A 35 10.61 8.92 -8.03
N HIS A 36 9.79 9.52 -7.17
CA HIS A 36 9.49 8.96 -5.86
C HIS A 36 8.26 8.07 -5.93
N PHE A 37 8.41 6.80 -5.56
CA PHE A 37 7.34 5.85 -5.31
C PHE A 37 7.06 5.78 -3.82
N PHE A 38 5.82 6.09 -3.43
CA PHE A 38 5.36 6.08 -2.05
C PHE A 38 4.37 4.95 -1.82
N GLY A 39 4.30 4.45 -0.58
CA GLY A 39 3.20 3.58 -0.15
C GLY A 39 1.89 4.36 -0.07
N GLU A 40 0.79 3.64 0.11
CA GLU A 40 -0.58 4.17 0.08
C GLU A 40 -0.83 5.24 1.14
N SER A 41 -0.17 5.13 2.30
CA SER A 41 -0.25 6.13 3.37
C SER A 41 0.59 7.39 3.12
N GLN A 42 1.54 7.38 2.19
CA GLN A 42 2.40 8.53 1.89
C GLN A 42 2.12 9.16 0.53
N PHE A 43 1.57 8.42 -0.42
CA PHE A 43 1.33 8.91 -1.77
C PHE A 43 0.44 10.16 -1.81
N PRO A 44 -0.72 10.21 -1.11
CA PRO A 44 -1.55 11.42 -1.08
C PRO A 44 -0.83 12.65 -0.50
N VAL A 45 0.04 12.45 0.48
CA VAL A 45 0.90 13.50 1.04
C VAL A 45 1.94 13.97 0.00
N GLY A 46 2.54 13.03 -0.74
CA GLY A 46 3.49 13.34 -1.82
C GLY A 46 2.87 14.20 -2.91
N CYS A 47 1.62 13.93 -3.30
CA CYS A 47 0.87 14.69 -4.30
C CYS A 47 0.71 16.18 -3.95
N LEU A 48 0.78 16.55 -2.66
CA LEU A 48 0.74 17.94 -2.21
C LEU A 48 2.00 18.73 -2.61
N PHE A 49 3.13 18.05 -2.81
CA PHE A 49 4.44 18.68 -2.98
C PHE A 49 4.98 18.60 -4.41
N GLY A 50 4.43 17.75 -5.27
CA GLY A 50 4.91 17.60 -6.65
C GLY A 50 4.43 16.31 -7.31
N GLU A 51 5.03 16.01 -8.46
CA GLU A 51 4.83 14.76 -9.15
C GLU A 51 5.51 13.61 -8.38
N CYS A 52 4.76 12.54 -8.12
CA CYS A 52 5.25 11.32 -7.51
C CYS A 52 4.37 10.16 -7.98
N SER A 53 4.71 8.93 -7.58
CA SER A 53 3.98 7.73 -7.97
C SER A 53 3.68 6.85 -6.77
N LEU A 54 2.79 5.89 -6.99
CA LEU A 54 2.30 4.97 -6.00
C LEU A 54 2.97 3.60 -6.20
N LEU A 55 3.37 2.98 -5.09
CA LEU A 55 3.68 1.57 -5.03
C LEU A 55 2.86 0.95 -3.91
N ALA A 56 1.72 0.37 -4.29
CA ALA A 56 0.72 -0.12 -3.37
C ALA A 56 0.92 -1.61 -3.05
N SER A 57 0.94 -1.95 -1.76
CA SER A 57 0.95 -3.32 -1.26
C SER A 57 -0.40 -4.01 -1.49
N PHE A 58 -1.51 -3.29 -1.30
CA PHE A 58 -2.86 -3.86 -1.41
C PHE A 58 -3.42 -3.86 -2.84
N ALA A 59 -2.60 -3.52 -3.85
CA ALA A 59 -3.05 -3.42 -5.24
C ALA A 59 -3.65 -4.71 -5.81
N ALA A 60 -3.17 -5.87 -5.35
CA ALA A 60 -3.73 -7.15 -5.75
C ALA A 60 -5.12 -7.38 -5.15
N LEU A 61 -5.36 -6.90 -3.93
CA LEU A 61 -6.63 -7.08 -3.22
C LEU A 61 -7.67 -6.00 -3.60
N PHE A 62 -7.24 -4.78 -3.88
CA PHE A 62 -8.12 -3.65 -4.21
C PHE A 62 -7.63 -2.91 -5.47
N PRO A 63 -7.54 -3.57 -6.64
CA PRO A 63 -6.98 -2.99 -7.86
C PRO A 63 -7.75 -1.74 -8.32
N ARG A 64 -9.08 -1.74 -8.23
CA ARG A 64 -9.90 -0.60 -8.65
C ARG A 64 -9.62 0.63 -7.77
N GLN A 65 -9.69 0.47 -6.45
CA GLN A 65 -9.49 1.54 -5.50
C GLN A 65 -8.04 2.05 -5.55
N THR A 66 -7.08 1.16 -5.82
CA THR A 66 -5.67 1.53 -6.06
C THR A 66 -5.56 2.46 -7.25
N LEU A 67 -6.22 2.11 -8.37
CA LEU A 67 -6.23 2.94 -9.56
C LEU A 67 -6.91 4.28 -9.30
N GLU A 68 -8.06 4.29 -8.62
CA GLU A 68 -8.77 5.52 -8.24
C GLU A 68 -7.88 6.41 -7.35
N LEU A 69 -7.19 5.83 -6.35
CA LEU A 69 -6.25 6.55 -5.49
C LEU A 69 -5.14 7.20 -6.30
N PHE A 70 -4.48 6.43 -7.19
CA PHE A 70 -3.41 6.93 -8.04
C PHE A 70 -3.90 8.04 -8.98
N GLU A 71 -5.03 7.84 -9.63
CA GLU A 71 -5.60 8.79 -10.60
C GLU A 71 -6.01 10.10 -9.93
N TYR A 72 -6.66 10.04 -8.76
CA TYR A 72 -7.00 11.23 -7.99
C TYR A 72 -5.76 11.97 -7.49
N GLY A 73 -4.72 11.25 -7.08
CA GLY A 73 -3.43 11.85 -6.70
C GLY A 73 -2.74 12.54 -7.88
N ARG A 74 -2.62 11.84 -9.01
CA ARG A 74 -2.02 12.34 -10.25
C ARG A 74 -2.74 13.59 -10.78
N ALA A 75 -4.08 13.55 -10.79
CA ALA A 75 -4.92 14.66 -11.24
C ALA A 75 -5.14 15.74 -10.18
N ARG A 76 -4.58 15.59 -8.97
CA ARG A 76 -4.74 16.50 -7.82
C ARG A 76 -6.21 16.77 -7.46
N GLN A 77 -7.07 15.76 -7.59
CA GLN A 77 -8.47 15.79 -7.20
C GLN A 77 -8.58 15.53 -5.69
N PHE A 78 -8.08 16.47 -4.87
CA PHE A 78 -7.96 16.29 -3.42
C PHE A 78 -9.30 16.10 -2.70
N ASP A 79 -10.37 16.67 -3.27
CA ASP A 79 -11.76 16.48 -2.83
C ASP A 79 -12.21 15.01 -2.88
N LYS A 80 -11.67 14.22 -3.82
CA LYS A 80 -11.93 12.78 -3.94
C LYS A 80 -10.83 11.93 -3.30
N LEU A 81 -9.58 12.39 -3.42
CA LEU A 81 -8.42 11.68 -2.89
C LEU A 81 -8.49 11.54 -1.38
N MET A 82 -8.80 12.62 -0.65
CA MET A 82 -8.73 12.59 0.81
C MET A 82 -9.80 11.67 1.45
N PRO A 83 -11.08 11.68 1.02
CA PRO A 83 -12.04 10.71 1.51
C PRO A 83 -11.68 9.25 1.18
N LEU A 84 -11.18 8.98 -0.03
CA LEU A 84 -10.72 7.65 -0.41
C LEU A 84 -9.52 7.22 0.44
N TRP A 85 -8.58 8.15 0.68
CA TRP A 85 -7.41 7.89 1.51
C TRP A 85 -7.77 7.59 2.96
N THR A 86 -8.74 8.30 3.55
CA THR A 86 -9.25 7.96 4.89
C THR A 86 -9.81 6.55 4.93
N ARG A 87 -10.67 6.18 3.97
CA ARG A 87 -11.20 4.80 3.89
C ARG A 87 -10.09 3.77 3.70
N TRP A 88 -9.07 4.11 2.93
CA TRP A 88 -7.91 3.24 2.73
C TRP A 88 -7.18 2.96 4.04
N LEU A 89 -6.97 3.98 4.87
CA LEU A 89 -6.35 3.82 6.20
C LEU A 89 -7.21 2.93 7.10
N ASP A 90 -8.54 3.12 7.10
CA ASP A 90 -9.46 2.26 7.87
C ASP A 90 -9.35 0.79 7.43
N VAL A 91 -9.27 0.53 6.12
CA VAL A 91 -9.10 -0.85 5.58
C VAL A 91 -7.77 -1.45 6.00
N ILE A 92 -6.68 -0.68 5.98
CA ILE A 92 -5.37 -1.15 6.43
C ILE A 92 -5.42 -1.50 7.92
N ASP A 93 -5.98 -0.62 8.75
CA ASP A 93 -6.08 -0.84 10.19
C ASP A 93 -6.93 -2.07 10.51
N ASP A 94 -8.06 -2.26 9.81
CA ASP A 94 -8.93 -3.42 9.94
C ASP A 94 -8.29 -4.72 9.42
N PHE A 95 -7.44 -4.65 8.40
CA PHE A 95 -6.64 -5.80 7.95
C PHE A 95 -5.57 -6.18 8.98
N LEU A 96 -4.96 -5.19 9.64
CA LEU A 96 -3.89 -5.41 10.61
C LEU A 96 -4.42 -5.83 11.99
N GLU A 97 -5.62 -5.42 12.39
CA GLU A 97 -6.23 -5.67 13.71
C GLU A 97 -6.18 -7.15 14.15
N PRO A 98 -6.52 -8.15 13.32
CA PRO A 98 -6.49 -9.56 13.71
C PRO A 98 -5.08 -10.17 13.71
N THR A 99 -4.09 -9.42 13.22
CA THR A 99 -2.72 -9.91 13.10
C THR A 99 -1.97 -9.67 14.42
N PRO A 100 -1.23 -10.65 14.94
CA PRO A 100 -0.46 -10.45 16.16
C PRO A 100 0.57 -9.32 15.97
N PRO A 101 0.73 -8.40 16.94
CA PRO A 101 1.70 -7.33 16.85
C PRO A 101 3.12 -7.91 16.96
N LYS A 102 3.75 -8.26 15.83
CA LYS A 102 5.12 -8.80 15.78
C LYS A 102 5.82 -8.46 14.47
N ALA A 103 7.16 -8.42 14.56
CA ALA A 103 8.14 -8.12 13.52
C ALA A 103 8.20 -9.19 12.40
N LEU A 104 7.06 -9.49 11.78
CA LEU A 104 7.03 -10.29 10.57
C LEU A 104 7.47 -9.44 9.40
N ILE A 105 8.18 -10.06 8.46
CA ILE A 105 8.51 -9.42 7.19
C ILE A 105 7.24 -9.27 6.33
N ASP A 106 7.21 -8.25 5.48
CA ASP A 106 6.09 -7.93 4.59
C ASP A 106 5.56 -9.15 3.82
N GLY A 107 6.43 -10.10 3.47
CA GLY A 107 6.05 -11.31 2.73
C GLY A 107 4.94 -12.15 3.38
N ALA A 108 4.77 -12.13 4.70
CA ALA A 108 3.66 -12.84 5.35
C ALA A 108 2.31 -12.16 5.07
N TYR A 109 2.30 -10.82 5.03
CA TYR A 109 1.13 -10.03 4.68
C TYR A 109 0.83 -10.14 3.19
N ASP A 110 1.84 -10.09 2.32
CA ASP A 110 1.69 -10.26 0.87
C ASP A 110 0.96 -11.58 0.52
N LYS A 111 1.27 -12.67 1.24
CA LYS A 111 0.57 -13.96 1.07
C LYS A 111 -0.92 -13.86 1.40
N MET A 112 -1.28 -13.17 2.48
CA MET A 112 -2.68 -12.96 2.83
C MET A 112 -3.37 -12.10 1.78
N ILE A 113 -2.75 -10.99 1.35
CA ILE A 113 -3.28 -10.08 0.32
C ILE A 113 -3.58 -10.83 -0.97
N VAL A 114 -2.62 -11.61 -1.49
CA VAL A 114 -2.80 -12.40 -2.72
C VAL A 114 -3.90 -13.45 -2.57
N ARG A 115 -3.96 -14.13 -1.42
CA ARG A 115 -4.99 -15.16 -1.22
C ARG A 115 -6.38 -14.56 -1.04
N LEU A 116 -6.48 -13.41 -0.38
CA LEU A 116 -7.73 -12.65 -0.22
C LEU A 116 -8.24 -12.11 -1.55
N SER A 117 -7.36 -11.87 -2.54
CA SER A 117 -7.76 -11.44 -3.88
C SER A 117 -8.33 -12.57 -4.75
N GLY A 118 -8.63 -13.73 -4.16
CA GLY A 118 -9.22 -14.88 -4.87
C GLY A 118 -8.22 -15.81 -5.55
N ILE A 119 -6.91 -15.53 -5.48
CA ILE A 119 -5.89 -16.43 -6.01
C ILE A 119 -5.59 -17.52 -4.97
N ASP A 120 -5.76 -18.78 -5.34
CA ASP A 120 -5.38 -19.90 -4.47
C ASP A 120 -3.85 -19.96 -4.31
N PHE A 121 -3.35 -19.36 -3.22
CA PHE A 121 -1.93 -19.21 -2.95
C PHE A 121 -1.60 -19.61 -1.51
N PRO A 122 -0.56 -20.44 -1.28
CA PRO A 122 -0.26 -20.92 0.06
C PRO A 122 0.29 -19.81 0.95
N LEU A 123 -0.21 -19.73 2.19
CA LEU A 123 0.30 -18.82 3.23
C LEU A 123 1.74 -19.16 3.67
N ARG A 124 2.19 -20.38 3.36
CA ARG A 124 3.53 -20.86 3.69
C ARG A 124 4.63 -19.97 3.10
N LEU A 125 5.57 -19.58 3.96
CA LEU A 125 6.86 -19.01 3.63
C LEU A 125 7.97 -20.05 3.85
N LEU A 126 9.09 -19.84 3.18
CA LEU A 126 10.29 -20.66 3.36
C LEU A 126 11.06 -20.19 4.59
N SER A 127 11.71 -21.14 5.27
CA SER A 127 12.65 -20.84 6.36
C SER A 127 13.67 -19.78 5.91
N PRO A 128 14.00 -18.77 6.74
CA PRO A 128 13.67 -18.62 8.17
C PRO A 128 12.38 -17.83 8.45
N TYR A 129 11.56 -17.54 7.44
CA TYR A 129 10.41 -16.65 7.59
C TYR A 129 9.18 -17.36 8.17
N GLU A 130 8.49 -16.66 9.07
CA GLU A 130 7.29 -17.13 9.73
C GLU A 130 6.04 -16.73 8.93
N SER A 131 5.13 -17.68 8.73
CA SER A 131 3.82 -17.47 8.11
C SER A 131 2.77 -17.09 9.14
N PHE A 132 1.70 -16.43 8.68
CA PHE A 132 0.47 -16.38 9.46
C PHE A 132 -0.22 -17.76 9.48
N PRO A 133 -0.82 -18.14 10.62
CA PRO A 133 -1.64 -19.33 10.71
C PRO A 133 -3.00 -19.09 10.02
N GLU A 134 -3.68 -20.17 9.63
CA GLU A 134 -4.95 -20.10 8.87
C GLU A 134 -6.03 -19.34 9.65
N GLU A 135 -6.04 -19.45 10.98
CA GLU A 135 -7.00 -18.78 11.86
C GLU A 135 -6.88 -17.25 11.79
N VAL A 136 -5.66 -16.72 11.61
CA VAL A 136 -5.44 -15.28 11.43
C VAL A 136 -5.94 -14.85 10.06
N PHE A 137 -5.66 -15.62 9.00
CA PHE A 137 -6.16 -15.34 7.67
C PHE A 137 -7.69 -15.30 7.64
N GLU A 138 -8.35 -16.28 8.25
CA GLU A 138 -9.83 -16.33 8.33
C GLU A 138 -10.40 -15.17 9.15
N ALA A 139 -9.73 -14.75 10.21
CA ALA A 139 -10.13 -13.58 10.99
C ALA A 139 -10.02 -12.28 10.16
N VAL A 140 -8.92 -12.08 9.44
CA VAL A 140 -8.76 -10.95 8.50
C VAL A 140 -9.83 -10.97 7.41
N ARG A 141 -10.04 -12.13 6.76
CA ARG A 141 -11.07 -12.30 5.73
C ARG A 141 -12.45 -11.93 6.25
N LYS A 142 -12.79 -12.39 7.47
CA LYS A 142 -14.06 -12.07 8.11
C LYS A 142 -14.18 -10.57 8.38
N THR A 143 -13.18 -9.95 9.00
CA THR A 143 -13.18 -8.51 9.31
C THR A 143 -13.41 -7.67 8.06
N LEU A 144 -12.68 -7.95 6.97
CA LEU A 144 -12.83 -7.20 5.72
C LEU A 144 -14.22 -7.38 5.08
N ASN A 145 -14.77 -8.60 5.09
CA ASN A 145 -16.12 -8.86 4.56
C ASN A 145 -17.23 -8.19 5.38
N GLU A 146 -17.06 -8.08 6.70
CA GLU A 146 -18.05 -7.45 7.58
C GLU A 146 -17.98 -5.92 7.55
N ARG A 147 -16.77 -5.35 7.55
CA ARG A 147 -16.54 -3.90 7.67
C ARG A 147 -16.42 -3.18 6.34
N HIS A 148 -15.88 -3.85 5.31
CA HIS A 148 -15.64 -3.28 3.97
C HIS A 148 -16.26 -4.11 2.83
N PRO A 149 -17.54 -4.52 2.94
CA PRO A 149 -18.17 -5.41 1.96
C PRO A 149 -18.21 -4.82 0.55
N ASP A 150 -18.27 -3.49 0.40
CA ASP A 150 -18.26 -2.83 -0.90
C ASP A 150 -16.91 -2.94 -1.61
N TRP A 151 -15.80 -3.02 -0.87
CA TRP A 151 -14.47 -3.23 -1.43
C TRP A 151 -14.23 -4.69 -1.79
N MET A 152 -14.74 -5.62 -0.98
CA MET A 152 -14.61 -7.06 -1.24
C MET A 152 -15.47 -7.54 -2.42
N ARG A 153 -16.73 -7.06 -2.56
CA ARG A 153 -17.64 -7.47 -3.64
C ARG A 153 -17.27 -6.91 -5.01
N ALA A 154 -16.58 -5.76 -5.06
CA ALA A 154 -16.14 -5.18 -6.32
C ALA A 154 -15.21 -6.12 -7.10
N GLU A 155 -14.51 -7.00 -6.38
CA GLU A 155 -13.53 -7.93 -6.94
C GLU A 155 -14.15 -9.29 -7.31
N GLU A 156 -15.18 -9.74 -6.60
CA GLU A 156 -15.93 -10.97 -6.96
C GLU A 156 -16.59 -10.87 -8.34
N ALA A 157 -16.89 -9.66 -8.83
CA ALA A 157 -17.49 -9.43 -10.14
C ALA A 157 -16.45 -9.37 -11.29
N ALA A 158 -15.15 -9.38 -10.97
CA ALA A 158 -14.05 -9.29 -11.94
C ALA A 158 -13.44 -10.65 -12.33
N HIS A 159 -13.93 -11.75 -11.73
CA HIS A 159 -13.52 -13.13 -11.98
C HIS A 159 -14.68 -13.98 -12.50
#